data_AF-A0A210PQ43-F1
#
_entry.id   AF-A0A210PQ43-F1
#
_cell.length_a   1.000
_cell.length_b   1.000
_cell.length_c   1.000
_cell.angle_alpha   90.00
_cell.angle_beta   90.00
_cell.angle_gamma   90.00
#
_symmetry.space_group_name_H-M   'P 1'
#
loop_
_entity.id
_entity.type
_entity.pdbx_description
1 polymer ?
#
loop_
_entity_poly.entity_id
_entity_poly.type
_entity_poly.pdbx_seq_one_letter_code
_entity_poly.pdbx_strand_id
1 'polypeptide(L)'
;MDDPSDMRATPRRVRFIPPTEMFILCHYTVSCLKEVPIKGSYEMRMDGKTAKLTVKLKMSERVRNNLEYCELQIPFHNRGVIGTYDATPSQGSVMVSPDRRILVWNVGQRFPSKSLSTSLDATVHFTDSKTPGAHEDAFCVGQNSYAKLFFKIPDFTHSGCQIDPKSVQVSPNVKFKLTTVQEYLTGMEYKIWNNLGDSLVSNVPHSVLAEVKES
;
A
#
# COMPACT_ATOMS: atom_id res chain seq x y z
N MET A 1 -11.24 17.11 44.92
CA MET A 1 -10.67 15.83 44.49
C MET A 1 -10.70 15.87 42.98
N ASP A 2 -9.60 16.31 42.38
CA ASP A 2 -9.44 16.38 40.92
C ASP A 2 -9.32 14.97 40.35
N ASP A 3 -10.02 14.74 39.24
CA ASP A 3 -10.00 13.51 38.45
C ASP A 3 -8.61 13.33 37.79
N PRO A 4 -7.92 12.18 37.91
CA PRO A 4 -6.59 11.97 37.34
C PRO A 4 -6.55 11.91 35.80
N SER A 5 -7.69 12.06 35.13
CA SER A 5 -7.84 11.84 33.68
C SER A 5 -7.42 13.02 32.79
N ASP A 6 -7.16 14.21 33.35
CA ASP A 6 -6.87 15.43 32.58
C ASP A 6 -5.41 15.93 32.72
N MET A 7 -4.44 15.01 32.75
CA MET A 7 -3.05 15.37 32.45
C MET A 7 -2.92 15.65 30.94
N ARG A 8 -3.31 16.86 30.51
CA ARG A 8 -2.89 17.37 29.20
C ARG A 8 -1.38 17.26 29.11
N ALA A 9 -0.90 16.34 28.27
CA ALA A 9 0.52 16.15 28.05
C ALA A 9 1.15 17.51 27.74
N THR A 10 2.18 17.87 28.50
CA THR A 10 2.92 19.12 28.25
C THR A 10 3.45 19.10 26.81
N PRO A 11 3.31 20.21 26.06
CA PRO A 11 3.74 20.26 24.68
C PRO A 11 5.24 20.00 24.59
N ARG A 12 5.62 18.92 23.91
CA ARG A 12 7.03 18.56 23.69
C ARG A 12 7.57 19.38 22.52
N ARG A 13 8.71 20.05 22.74
CA ARG A 13 9.38 20.87 21.72
C ARG A 13 10.64 20.17 21.22
N VAL A 14 10.77 20.07 19.89
CA VAL A 14 12.01 19.62 19.23
C VAL A 14 12.85 20.87 18.93
N ARG A 15 14.09 20.92 19.43
CA ARG A 15 15.03 22.02 19.21
C ARG A 15 16.29 21.45 18.56
N PHE A 16 16.78 22.07 17.50
CA PHE A 16 17.95 21.63 16.75
C PHE A 16 18.59 22.80 16.00
N ILE A 17 19.83 22.61 15.56
CA ILE A 17 20.52 23.48 14.59
C ILE A 17 20.60 22.65 13.30
N PRO A 18 19.84 22.99 12.24
CA PRO A 18 19.85 22.19 11.02
C PRO A 18 21.20 22.30 10.28
N PRO A 19 21.65 21.22 9.62
CA PRO A 19 22.60 21.32 8.53
C PRO A 19 22.08 22.24 7.40
N THR A 20 22.99 22.73 6.55
CA THR A 20 22.60 23.48 5.34
C THR A 20 21.92 22.59 4.30
N GLU A 21 22.25 21.30 4.31
CA GLU A 21 21.70 20.31 3.40
C GLU A 21 20.39 19.70 3.90
N MET A 22 19.69 18.98 3.02
CA MET A 22 18.50 18.22 3.39
C MET A 22 18.86 17.11 4.37
N PHE A 23 18.08 16.97 5.44
CA PHE A 23 18.31 15.96 6.45
C PHE A 23 17.00 15.43 7.03
N ILE A 24 17.06 14.21 7.56
CA ILE A 24 15.93 13.60 8.27
C ILE A 24 15.97 14.07 9.73
N LEU A 25 14.95 14.81 10.15
CA LEU A 25 14.86 15.31 11.53
C LEU A 25 14.57 14.19 12.53
N CYS A 26 13.61 13.33 12.24
CA CYS A 26 13.24 12.21 13.13
C CYS A 26 12.49 11.10 12.39
N HIS A 27 12.47 9.93 13.03
CA HIS A 27 11.56 8.83 12.70
C HIS A 27 10.61 8.62 13.85
N TYR A 28 9.36 8.31 13.56
CA TYR A 28 8.35 7.96 14.55
C TYR A 28 7.52 6.78 14.07
N THR A 29 6.89 6.10 15.01
CA THR A 29 6.01 4.95 14.75
C THR A 29 4.68 5.18 15.44
N VAL A 30 3.59 4.78 14.79
CA VAL A 30 2.23 4.84 15.33
C VAL A 30 1.65 3.44 15.31
N SER A 31 1.20 2.96 16.47
CA SER A 31 0.79 1.57 16.70
C SER A 31 -0.73 1.32 16.62
N CYS A 32 -1.54 2.33 16.28
CA CYS A 32 -3.01 2.22 16.32
C CYS A 32 -3.71 2.91 15.13
N LEU A 33 -3.34 2.55 13.91
CA LEU A 33 -4.04 3.01 12.71
C LEU A 33 -5.35 2.22 12.56
N LYS A 34 -6.49 2.88 12.71
CA LYS A 34 -7.81 2.22 12.75
C LYS A 34 -8.28 1.71 11.39
N GLU A 35 -7.89 2.37 10.31
CA GLU A 35 -8.33 2.07 8.94
C GLU A 35 -7.17 2.29 7.95
N VAL A 36 -7.08 1.46 6.92
CA VAL A 36 -6.08 1.63 5.85
C VAL A 36 -6.63 2.47 4.69
N PRO A 37 -5.79 3.24 3.97
CA PRO A 37 -6.25 4.12 2.89
C PRO A 37 -6.91 3.38 1.72
N ILE A 38 -6.44 2.18 1.39
CA ILE A 38 -6.97 1.35 0.31
C ILE A 38 -7.13 -0.09 0.82
N LYS A 39 -8.36 -0.55 1.02
CA LYS A 39 -8.64 -1.97 1.29
C LYS A 39 -8.59 -2.75 -0.03
N GLY A 40 -8.29 -4.04 0.03
CA GLY A 40 -8.40 -4.89 -1.14
C GLY A 40 -8.57 -6.36 -0.81
N SER A 41 -9.07 -7.11 -1.79
CA SER A 41 -9.14 -8.56 -1.78
C SER A 41 -8.44 -9.11 -3.01
N TYR A 42 -7.79 -10.26 -2.85
CA TYR A 42 -7.07 -10.94 -3.91
C TYR A 42 -7.39 -12.43 -3.83
N GLU A 43 -7.83 -12.98 -4.96
CA GLU A 43 -8.08 -14.40 -5.13
C GLU A 43 -7.30 -14.89 -6.33
N MET A 44 -6.58 -15.99 -6.18
CA MET A 44 -5.90 -16.67 -7.27
C MET A 44 -6.05 -18.18 -7.13
N ARG A 45 -6.40 -18.83 -8.24
CA ARG A 45 -6.44 -20.29 -8.37
C ARG A 45 -5.49 -20.74 -9.46
N MET A 46 -4.79 -21.85 -9.19
CA MET A 46 -3.96 -22.53 -10.17
C MET A 46 -4.75 -23.67 -10.81
N ASP A 47 -4.67 -23.77 -12.13
CA ASP A 47 -5.12 -24.90 -12.93
C ASP A 47 -3.99 -25.29 -13.90
N GLY A 48 -3.17 -26.26 -13.48
CA GLY A 48 -1.93 -26.60 -14.15
C GLY A 48 -0.97 -25.40 -14.24
N LYS A 49 -0.71 -24.94 -15.47
CA LYS A 49 0.14 -23.77 -15.77
C LYS A 49 -0.65 -22.49 -16.02
N THR A 50 -1.91 -22.47 -15.62
CA THR A 50 -2.78 -21.30 -15.76
C THR A 50 -3.15 -20.78 -14.38
N ALA A 51 -2.92 -19.50 -14.13
CA ALA A 51 -3.44 -18.80 -12.96
C ALA A 51 -4.67 -17.98 -13.37
N LYS A 52 -5.80 -18.22 -12.71
CA LYS A 52 -6.98 -17.34 -12.80
C LYS A 52 -7.05 -16.53 -11.53
N LEU A 53 -7.15 -15.20 -11.66
CA LEU A 53 -7.14 -14.29 -10.52
C LEU A 53 -8.18 -13.19 -10.64
N THR A 54 -8.62 -12.74 -9.47
CA THR A 54 -9.51 -11.59 -9.29
C THR A 54 -8.93 -10.72 -8.18
N VAL A 55 -8.82 -9.42 -8.43
CA VAL A 55 -8.46 -8.42 -7.43
C VAL A 55 -9.57 -7.38 -7.36
N LYS A 56 -9.94 -6.96 -6.15
CA LYS A 56 -10.79 -5.80 -5.91
C LYS A 56 -10.08 -4.85 -4.96
N LEU A 57 -10.01 -3.58 -5.31
CA LEU A 57 -9.46 -2.51 -4.47
C LEU A 57 -10.56 -1.50 -4.18
N LYS A 58 -10.66 -1.05 -2.93
CA LYS A 58 -11.60 -0.01 -2.48
C LYS A 58 -10.86 1.03 -1.64
N MET A 59 -10.91 2.28 -2.07
CA MET A 59 -10.33 3.40 -1.33
C MET A 59 -11.29 3.84 -0.20
N SER A 60 -10.71 4.20 0.95
CA SER A 60 -11.48 4.74 2.08
C SER A 60 -12.09 6.10 1.72
N GLU A 61 -13.33 6.34 2.13
CA GLU A 61 -14.03 7.63 1.95
C GLU A 61 -13.37 8.79 2.72
N ARG A 62 -12.53 8.48 3.71
CA ARG A 62 -11.76 9.48 4.46
C ARG A 62 -10.54 9.99 3.70
N VAL A 63 -10.19 9.34 2.60
CA VAL A 63 -9.05 9.67 1.77
C VAL A 63 -9.53 10.42 0.54
N ARG A 64 -8.90 11.55 0.25
CA ARG A 64 -9.19 12.30 -0.97
C ARG A 64 -8.79 11.46 -2.18
N ASN A 65 -9.70 11.33 -3.13
CA ASN A 65 -9.48 10.59 -4.38
C ASN A 65 -8.56 11.35 -5.36
N ASN A 66 -7.31 11.50 -4.99
CA ASN A 66 -6.29 12.22 -5.75
C ASN A 66 -4.91 11.65 -5.46
N LEU A 67 -4.66 10.44 -5.94
CA LEU A 67 -3.38 9.74 -5.81
C LEU A 67 -2.40 10.30 -6.84
N GLU A 68 -1.11 10.31 -6.52
CA GLU A 68 -0.06 10.59 -7.51
C GLU A 68 0.16 9.37 -8.42
N TYR A 69 0.09 8.18 -7.84
CA TYR A 69 0.02 6.90 -8.55
C TYR A 69 -0.60 5.82 -7.65
N CYS A 70 -1.11 4.76 -8.28
CA CYS A 70 -1.56 3.53 -7.65
C CYS A 70 -1.26 2.35 -8.58
N GLU A 71 -0.43 1.43 -8.11
CA GLU A 71 0.04 0.27 -8.85
C GLU A 71 -0.05 -0.97 -7.97
N LEU A 72 -0.57 -2.05 -8.52
CA LEU A 72 -0.57 -3.36 -7.89
C LEU A 72 0.36 -4.29 -8.66
N GLN A 73 1.24 -4.97 -7.93
CA GLN A 73 2.17 -5.94 -8.48
C GLN A 73 1.86 -7.34 -7.94
N ILE A 74 1.67 -8.30 -8.83
CA ILE A 74 1.40 -9.70 -8.48
C ILE A 74 2.60 -10.54 -8.92
N PRO A 75 3.55 -10.82 -8.02
CA PRO A 75 4.70 -11.67 -8.32
C PRO A 75 4.32 -13.16 -8.32
N PHE A 76 4.74 -13.89 -9.35
CA PHE A 76 4.53 -15.34 -9.49
C PHE A 76 5.78 -16.14 -9.13
N HIS A 77 6.04 -16.28 -7.84
CA HIS A 77 7.12 -17.12 -7.33
C HIS A 77 6.85 -18.59 -7.63
N ASN A 78 7.89 -19.35 -7.98
CA ASN A 78 7.82 -20.81 -8.20
C ASN A 78 6.80 -21.27 -9.27
N ARG A 79 6.28 -20.38 -10.15
CA ARG A 79 5.31 -20.74 -11.20
C ARG A 79 5.86 -20.67 -12.63
N GLY A 80 7.11 -20.21 -12.79
CA GLY A 80 7.75 -20.00 -14.09
C GLY A 80 7.63 -18.54 -14.56
N VAL A 81 7.83 -18.32 -15.86
CA VAL A 81 7.68 -17.00 -16.50
C VAL A 81 6.35 -16.89 -17.21
N ILE A 82 5.78 -15.69 -17.21
CA ILE A 82 4.53 -15.34 -17.88
C ILE A 82 4.76 -15.39 -19.41
N GLY A 83 4.06 -16.31 -20.06
CA GLY A 83 4.02 -16.41 -21.52
C GLY A 83 3.03 -15.43 -22.10
N THR A 84 1.74 -15.66 -21.82
CA THR A 84 0.62 -14.83 -22.24
C THR A 84 -0.28 -14.51 -21.05
N TYR A 85 -1.07 -13.45 -21.19
CA TYR A 85 -2.12 -13.11 -20.24
C TYR A 85 -3.31 -12.53 -20.97
N ASP A 86 -4.48 -12.73 -20.41
CA ASP A 86 -5.71 -12.03 -20.74
C ASP A 86 -6.21 -11.33 -19.48
N ALA A 87 -6.50 -10.03 -19.56
CA ALA A 87 -6.79 -9.21 -18.40
C ALA A 87 -7.86 -8.17 -18.70
N THR A 88 -8.85 -8.09 -17.81
CA THR A 88 -9.97 -7.16 -17.89
C THR A 88 -9.95 -6.26 -16.65
N PRO A 89 -9.10 -5.22 -16.61
CA PRO A 89 -9.15 -4.22 -15.56
C PRO A 89 -10.40 -3.34 -15.74
N SER A 90 -11.13 -3.03 -14.67
CA SER A 90 -12.20 -2.03 -14.72
C SER A 90 -11.66 -0.62 -14.93
N GLN A 91 -10.39 -0.40 -14.60
CA GLN A 91 -9.69 0.86 -14.80
C GLN A 91 -8.19 0.65 -14.93
N GLY A 92 -7.54 1.48 -15.74
CA GLY A 92 -6.09 1.50 -15.88
C GLY A 92 -5.61 0.48 -16.90
N SER A 93 -4.37 0.04 -16.77
CA SER A 93 -3.74 -0.88 -17.71
C SER A 93 -2.97 -1.99 -17.00
N VAL A 94 -2.89 -3.15 -17.67
CA VAL A 94 -2.16 -4.31 -17.17
C VAL A 94 -1.00 -4.59 -18.11
N MET A 95 0.17 -4.82 -17.53
CA MET A 95 1.41 -5.10 -18.23
C MET A 95 2.24 -6.11 -17.45
N VAL A 96 3.23 -6.69 -18.12
CA VAL A 96 4.13 -7.66 -17.53
C VAL A 96 5.48 -7.01 -17.35
N SER A 97 6.09 -7.23 -16.18
CA SER A 97 7.46 -6.82 -15.86
C SER A 97 8.49 -7.33 -16.88
N PRO A 98 9.66 -6.67 -17.03
CA PRO A 98 10.70 -7.09 -17.99
C PRO A 98 11.20 -8.52 -17.80
N ASP A 99 11.26 -9.01 -16.57
CA ASP A 99 11.66 -10.39 -16.23
C ASP A 99 10.53 -11.42 -16.45
N ARG A 100 9.34 -10.94 -16.80
CA ARG A 100 8.11 -11.72 -17.01
C ARG A 100 7.67 -12.53 -15.79
N ARG A 101 7.95 -12.08 -14.57
CA ARG A 101 7.56 -12.78 -13.33
C ARG A 101 6.50 -12.06 -12.52
N ILE A 102 6.24 -10.81 -12.86
CA ILE A 102 5.26 -9.96 -12.18
C ILE A 102 4.23 -9.47 -13.18
N LEU A 103 2.95 -9.69 -12.88
CA LEU A 103 1.84 -8.98 -13.52
C LEU A 103 1.63 -7.66 -12.79
N VAL A 104 1.72 -6.56 -13.52
CA VAL A 104 1.63 -5.20 -13.00
C VAL A 104 0.32 -4.60 -13.48
N TRP A 105 -0.51 -4.16 -12.54
CA TRP A 105 -1.72 -3.41 -12.81
C TRP A 105 -1.52 -1.95 -12.38
N ASN A 106 -1.41 -1.07 -13.37
CA ASN A 106 -1.41 0.36 -13.13
C ASN A 106 -2.86 0.85 -13.05
N VAL A 107 -3.34 1.09 -11.84
CA VAL A 107 -4.73 1.52 -11.56
C VAL A 107 -4.95 2.97 -12.00
N GLY A 108 -3.89 3.78 -11.94
CA GLY A 108 -3.88 5.20 -12.28
C GLY A 108 -3.91 6.10 -11.04
N GLN A 109 -4.37 7.34 -11.22
CA GLN A 109 -4.26 8.40 -10.22
C GLN A 109 -5.52 8.61 -9.37
N ARG A 110 -6.64 7.99 -9.73
CA ARG A 110 -7.93 8.15 -9.04
C ARG A 110 -8.75 6.88 -9.18
N PHE A 111 -9.62 6.60 -8.24
CA PHE A 111 -10.65 5.57 -8.36
C PHE A 111 -11.92 6.17 -8.99
N PRO A 112 -12.89 5.37 -9.48
CA PRO A 112 -14.16 5.90 -9.95
C PRO A 112 -14.90 6.63 -8.82
N SER A 113 -15.25 7.91 -9.03
CA SER A 113 -15.74 8.78 -7.94
C SER A 113 -17.03 8.31 -7.26
N LYS A 114 -17.85 7.50 -7.94
CA LYS A 114 -19.11 6.99 -7.38
C LYS A 114 -18.92 5.79 -6.46
N SER A 115 -18.03 4.87 -6.82
CA SER A 115 -17.83 3.60 -6.10
C SER A 115 -16.60 3.59 -5.21
N LEU A 116 -15.62 4.45 -5.50
CA LEU A 116 -14.26 4.40 -4.94
C LEU A 116 -13.65 3.00 -5.01
N SER A 117 -14.05 2.22 -6.00
CA SER A 117 -13.70 0.81 -6.14
C SER A 117 -13.33 0.48 -7.57
N THR A 118 -12.35 -0.40 -7.73
CA THR A 118 -11.82 -0.88 -9.02
C THR A 118 -11.44 -2.35 -8.90
N SER A 119 -11.49 -3.09 -10.00
CA SER A 119 -11.22 -4.53 -10.03
C SER A 119 -10.38 -4.93 -11.23
N LEU A 120 -9.76 -6.09 -11.12
CA LEU A 120 -9.03 -6.75 -12.19
C LEU A 120 -9.38 -8.23 -12.17
N ASP A 121 -9.89 -8.74 -13.28
CA ASP A 121 -9.92 -10.18 -13.57
C ASP A 121 -8.83 -10.50 -14.59
N ALA A 122 -8.02 -11.53 -14.34
CA ALA A 122 -6.99 -11.95 -15.27
C ALA A 122 -6.79 -13.46 -15.30
N THR A 123 -6.43 -13.94 -16.49
CA THR A 123 -5.93 -15.30 -16.73
C THR A 123 -4.50 -15.20 -17.23
N VAL A 124 -3.57 -15.85 -16.53
CA VAL A 124 -2.14 -15.82 -16.82
C VAL A 124 -1.67 -17.22 -17.17
N HIS A 125 -0.97 -17.38 -18.29
CA HIS A 125 -0.41 -18.66 -18.73
C HIS A 125 1.11 -18.65 -18.59
N PHE A 126 1.65 -19.63 -17.87
CA PHE A 126 3.08 -19.78 -17.66
C PHE A 126 3.71 -20.68 -18.72
N THR A 127 4.94 -20.35 -19.11
CA THR A 127 5.72 -21.19 -20.03
C THR A 127 6.47 -22.31 -19.30
N ASP A 128 6.98 -23.26 -20.08
CA ASP A 128 7.71 -24.43 -19.59
C ASP A 128 9.15 -24.13 -19.20
N SER A 129 9.62 -22.90 -19.42
CA SER A 129 11.01 -22.54 -19.13
C SER A 129 11.22 -22.48 -17.62
N LYS A 130 11.83 -23.52 -17.06
CA LYS A 130 12.49 -23.45 -15.76
C LYS A 130 13.72 -22.58 -15.92
N THR A 131 13.63 -21.30 -15.56
CA THR A 131 14.83 -20.54 -15.20
C THR A 131 15.08 -20.83 -13.72
N PRO A 132 16.07 -21.66 -13.35
CA PRO A 132 16.48 -21.76 -11.96
C PRO A 132 17.12 -20.44 -11.55
N GLY A 133 16.69 -19.85 -10.42
CA GLY A 133 17.33 -18.66 -9.87
C GLY A 133 16.48 -17.85 -8.90
N ALA A 134 17.19 -17.17 -7.98
CA ALA A 134 16.94 -16.03 -7.05
C ALA A 134 15.53 -15.56 -6.64
N HIS A 135 14.46 -15.94 -7.32
CA HIS A 135 13.08 -15.48 -7.13
C HIS A 135 12.14 -16.60 -6.68
N GLU A 136 12.71 -17.67 -6.14
CA GLU A 136 11.95 -18.71 -5.46
C GLU A 136 11.68 -18.28 -4.02
N ASP A 137 10.43 -18.42 -3.60
CA ASP A 137 9.97 -18.06 -2.26
C ASP A 137 9.44 -19.31 -1.58
N ALA A 138 10.00 -19.66 -0.42
CA ALA A 138 9.67 -20.90 0.26
C ALA A 138 8.19 -20.99 0.70
N PHE A 139 7.52 -19.85 0.89
CA PHE A 139 6.13 -19.78 1.30
C PHE A 139 5.15 -19.71 0.13
N CYS A 140 5.51 -19.01 -0.95
CA CYS A 140 4.63 -18.78 -2.10
C CYS A 140 4.53 -20.00 -3.05
N VAL A 141 4.07 -21.13 -2.49
CA VAL A 141 3.85 -22.41 -3.18
C VAL A 141 2.36 -22.79 -3.16
N GLY A 142 1.92 -23.64 -4.08
CA GLY A 142 0.51 -24.04 -4.18
C GLY A 142 -0.46 -22.86 -4.41
N GLN A 143 -1.32 -22.57 -3.43
CA GLN A 143 -2.24 -21.43 -3.46
C GLN A 143 -1.66 -20.18 -2.78
N ASN A 144 -0.55 -20.30 -2.07
CA ASN A 144 0.04 -19.18 -1.35
C ASN A 144 0.68 -18.22 -2.34
N SER A 145 0.16 -16.99 -2.33
CA SER A 145 0.65 -15.86 -3.11
C SER A 145 0.15 -14.57 -2.46
N TYR A 146 0.68 -13.44 -2.93
CA TYR A 146 0.25 -12.13 -2.50
C TYR A 146 0.31 -11.15 -3.66
N ALA A 147 -0.44 -10.06 -3.55
CA ALA A 147 -0.28 -8.86 -4.35
C ALA A 147 0.33 -7.74 -3.50
N LYS A 148 1.25 -6.95 -4.05
CA LYS A 148 1.86 -5.78 -3.41
C LYS A 148 1.24 -4.52 -3.99
N LEU A 149 0.81 -3.60 -3.11
CA LEU A 149 0.18 -2.36 -3.51
C LEU A 149 1.11 -1.16 -3.25
N PHE A 150 1.40 -0.42 -4.30
CA PHE A 150 2.22 0.78 -4.29
C PHE A 150 1.35 1.99 -4.61
N PHE A 151 1.26 2.95 -3.69
CA PHE A 151 0.55 4.19 -3.95
C PHE A 151 1.15 5.36 -3.19
N LYS A 152 0.93 6.55 -3.75
CA LYS A 152 1.32 7.81 -3.13
C LYS A 152 0.11 8.75 -3.08
N ILE A 153 -0.14 9.30 -1.89
CA ILE A 153 -1.21 10.27 -1.63
C ILE A 153 -0.57 11.61 -1.25
N PRO A 154 -0.70 12.66 -2.08
CA PRO A 154 -0.30 14.01 -1.72
C PRO A 154 -1.25 14.60 -0.67
N ASP A 155 -0.74 15.54 0.12
CA ASP A 155 -1.48 16.30 1.13
C ASP A 155 -2.23 15.41 2.14
N PHE A 156 -1.68 14.23 2.44
CA PHE A 156 -2.30 13.26 3.34
C PHE A 156 -1.30 12.70 4.34
N THR A 157 -1.73 12.56 5.59
CA THR A 157 -0.97 11.87 6.64
C THR A 157 -1.84 10.85 7.34
N HIS A 158 -1.44 9.57 7.28
CA HIS A 158 -2.21 8.48 7.88
C HIS A 158 -2.20 8.52 9.43
N SER A 159 -1.10 8.96 10.02
CA SER A 159 -0.98 9.13 11.48
C SER A 159 -1.72 10.34 12.05
N GLY A 160 -2.19 11.26 11.20
CA GLY A 160 -2.67 12.58 11.62
C GLY A 160 -1.58 13.50 12.21
N CYS A 161 -0.29 13.12 12.16
CA CYS A 161 0.80 13.97 12.61
C CYS A 161 0.95 15.18 11.66
N GLN A 162 1.01 16.38 12.21
CA GLN A 162 1.08 17.62 11.45
C GLN A 162 2.06 18.57 12.11
N ILE A 163 2.77 19.38 11.32
CA ILE A 163 3.57 20.49 11.81
C ILE A 163 2.64 21.70 11.91
N ASP A 164 2.48 22.27 13.11
CA ASP A 164 1.81 23.57 13.27
C ASP A 164 2.77 24.69 12.84
N PRO A 165 2.50 25.42 11.74
CA PRO A 165 3.37 26.48 11.25
C PRO A 165 3.59 27.60 12.28
N LYS A 166 2.62 27.86 13.15
CA LYS A 166 2.69 28.91 14.18
C LYS A 166 3.62 28.53 15.33
N SER A 167 3.90 27.24 15.49
CA SER A 167 4.78 26.73 16.55
C SER A 167 6.28 26.82 16.19
N VAL A 168 6.62 27.08 14.92
CA VAL A 168 8.00 27.11 14.43
C VAL A 168 8.66 28.45 14.78
N GLN A 169 9.80 28.38 15.46
CA GLN A 169 10.57 29.54 15.91
C GLN A 169 12.03 29.41 15.46
N VAL A 170 12.61 30.50 14.97
CA VAL A 170 14.02 30.58 14.58
C VAL A 170 14.74 31.56 15.51
N SER A 171 15.94 31.20 15.94
CA SER A 171 16.83 32.05 16.75
C SER A 171 18.15 32.30 16.01
N PRO A 172 18.58 33.56 15.83
CA PRO A 172 17.90 34.80 16.24
C PRO A 172 16.57 35.01 15.49
N ASN A 173 15.68 35.84 16.04
CA ASN A 173 14.37 36.09 15.45
C ASN A 173 14.54 36.80 14.09
N VAL A 174 14.25 36.09 13.01
CA VAL A 174 14.34 36.55 11.62
C VAL A 174 13.07 36.23 10.86
N LYS A 175 12.73 37.01 9.84
CA LYS A 175 11.64 36.66 8.92
C LYS A 175 12.08 35.49 8.05
N PHE A 176 11.24 34.46 7.96
CA PHE A 176 11.47 33.30 7.10
C PHE A 176 10.17 32.89 6.38
N LYS A 177 10.33 32.21 5.23
CA LYS A 177 9.23 31.56 4.53
C LYS A 177 9.21 30.09 4.95
N LEU A 178 8.11 29.66 5.58
CA LEU A 178 7.88 28.26 5.91
C LEU A 178 7.06 27.60 4.80
N THR A 179 7.43 26.40 4.40
CA THR A 179 6.68 25.57 3.46
C THR A 179 6.63 24.16 4.03
N THR A 180 5.42 23.61 4.14
CA THR A 180 5.17 22.26 4.64
C THR A 180 4.53 21.44 3.52
N VAL A 181 5.08 20.27 3.25
CA VAL A 181 4.53 19.31 2.29
C VAL A 181 4.28 18.02 3.05
N GLN A 182 3.18 17.34 2.72
CA GLN A 182 2.81 16.07 3.33
C GLN A 182 2.54 15.06 2.24
N GLU A 183 3.15 13.89 2.37
CA GLU A 183 2.99 12.82 1.41
C GLU A 183 2.90 11.50 2.18
N TYR A 184 1.94 10.68 1.79
CA TYR A 184 1.85 9.31 2.26
C TYR A 184 2.24 8.38 1.13
N LEU A 185 3.35 7.68 1.32
CA LEU A 185 3.84 6.64 0.43
C LEU A 185 3.66 5.29 1.11
N THR A 186 3.13 4.29 0.40
CA THR A 186 3.16 2.93 0.93
C THR A 186 4.59 2.42 1.05
N GLY A 187 4.90 1.82 2.20
CA GLY A 187 6.13 1.06 2.36
C GLY A 187 6.10 -0.24 1.54
N MET A 188 7.25 -0.92 1.49
CA MET A 188 7.45 -2.16 0.71
C MET A 188 6.56 -3.35 1.14
N GLU A 189 5.87 -3.24 2.27
CA GLU A 189 5.14 -4.33 2.94
C GLU A 189 3.61 -4.25 2.82
N TYR A 190 3.06 -3.39 1.95
CA TYR A 190 1.62 -3.35 1.72
C TYR A 190 1.16 -4.54 0.88
N LYS A 191 0.99 -5.69 1.54
CA LYS A 191 0.63 -6.99 0.93
C LYS A 191 -0.84 -7.30 1.13
N ILE A 192 -1.49 -7.76 0.05
CA ILE A 192 -2.82 -8.36 0.06
C ILE A 192 -2.61 -9.85 -0.22
N TRP A 193 -2.82 -10.69 0.78
CA TRP A 193 -2.64 -12.14 0.67
C TRP A 193 -3.77 -12.77 -0.15
N ASN A 194 -3.46 -13.86 -0.86
CA ASN A 194 -4.48 -14.64 -1.55
C ASN A 194 -5.45 -15.24 -0.53
N ASN A 195 -6.74 -14.91 -0.65
CA ASN A 195 -7.79 -15.39 0.25
C ASN A 195 -7.97 -16.92 0.21
N LEU A 196 -7.46 -17.59 -0.81
CA LEU A 196 -7.54 -19.04 -0.98
C LEU A 196 -6.30 -19.79 -0.48
N GLY A 197 -5.27 -19.07 -0.02
CA GLY A 197 -4.05 -19.64 0.55
C GLY A 197 -3.87 -19.27 2.03
N ASP A 198 -2.73 -19.69 2.58
CA ASP A 198 -2.30 -19.29 3.91
C ASP A 198 -1.70 -17.87 3.89
N SER A 199 -1.62 -17.21 5.06
CA SER A 199 -1.01 -15.89 5.20
C SER A 199 0.06 -15.88 6.30
N LEU A 200 1.23 -15.29 6.03
CA LEU A 200 2.33 -15.23 7.00
C LEU A 200 2.14 -14.17 8.08
N VAL A 201 1.36 -13.12 7.80
CA VAL A 201 1.13 -12.00 8.71
C VAL A 201 -0.25 -11.41 8.46
N SER A 202 -1.18 -11.57 9.41
CA SER A 202 -2.41 -10.78 9.45
C SER A 202 -2.13 -9.46 10.18
N ASN A 203 -1.46 -8.51 9.53
CA ASN A 203 -1.32 -7.14 10.05
C ASN A 203 -2.64 -6.34 9.98
N VAL A 204 -3.73 -6.99 9.57
CA VAL A 204 -5.06 -6.45 9.63
C VAL A 204 -5.63 -6.83 10.99
N PRO A 205 -6.05 -5.86 11.85
CA PRO A 205 -6.76 -6.18 13.07
C PRO A 205 -7.91 -7.14 12.75
N HIS A 206 -8.07 -8.20 13.55
CA HIS A 206 -9.08 -9.26 13.33
C HIS A 206 -10.51 -8.73 13.06
N SER A 207 -10.83 -7.50 13.49
CA SER A 207 -12.09 -6.83 13.24
C SER A 207 -12.35 -6.43 11.78
N VAL A 208 -11.32 -6.25 10.95
CA VAL A 208 -11.46 -5.77 9.55
C VAL A 208 -11.56 -6.92 8.54
N LEU A 209 -11.07 -8.12 8.90
CA LEU A 209 -11.20 -9.32 8.05
C LEU A 209 -12.64 -9.86 8.00
N ALA A 210 -13.48 -9.53 8.99
CA ALA A 210 -14.87 -9.96 9.04
C ALA A 210 -15.76 -9.27 7.99
N GLU A 211 -15.46 -8.02 7.60
CA GLU A 211 -16.30 -7.26 6.67
C GLU A 211 -16.13 -7.65 5.19
N VAL A 212 -15.05 -8.33 4.82
CA VAL A 212 -14.76 -8.65 3.40
C VAL A 212 -15.39 -9.96 2.94
N LYS A 213 -15.87 -10.81 3.88
CA LYS A 213 -16.56 -12.07 3.54
C LYS A 213 -18.07 -11.92 3.29
N GLU A 214 -18.66 -10.74 3.52
CA GLU A 214 -20.10 -10.50 3.42
C GLU A 214 -20.48 -9.41 2.38
N SER A 215 -19.63 -9.10 1.40
CA SER A 215 -19.94 -8.14 0.32
C SER A 215 -19.68 -8.67 -1.08
#